data_AF-A0A7C5R0D2-F1
#
_entry.id   AF-A0A7C5R0D2-F1
#
_cell.length_a   1.000
_cell.length_b   1.000
_cell.length_c   1.000
_cell.angle_alpha   90.00
_cell.angle_beta   90.00
_cell.angle_gamma   90.00
#
_symmetry.space_group_name_H-M   'P 1'
#
loop_
_entity.id
_entity.type
_entity.pdbx_description
1 polymer ?
#
loop_
_entity_poly.entity_id
_entity_poly.type
_entity_poly.pdbx_seq_one_letter_code
_entity_poly.pdbx_strand_id
1 'polypeptide(L)' 'MMTKQEYEALQRRADRICSLILMSDVSDADIVVERSLLYSEMAREHPEEIELYDLIYESRFDRLWEQFRGS' A
#
# COMPACT_ATOMS: atom_id res chain seq x y z
N MET A 1 -4.27 -15.44 10.38
CA MET A 1 -3.12 -15.72 9.50
C MET A 1 -3.62 -15.93 8.09
N MET A 2 -3.14 -15.11 7.15
CA MET A 2 -3.59 -15.13 5.76
C MET A 2 -3.12 -16.40 5.02
N THR A 3 -3.91 -16.81 4.05
CA THR A 3 -3.54 -17.83 3.07
C THR A 3 -2.49 -17.29 2.10
N LYS A 4 -1.78 -18.20 1.44
CA LYS A 4 -0.82 -17.83 0.39
C LYS A 4 -1.45 -16.98 -0.72
N GLN A 5 -2.69 -17.29 -1.12
CA GLN A 5 -3.39 -16.55 -2.18
C GLN A 5 -3.73 -15.12 -1.76
N GLU A 6 -4.11 -14.92 -0.50
CA GLU A 6 -4.35 -13.60 0.07
C GLU A 6 -3.05 -12.78 0.16
N TYR A 7 -1.94 -13.38 0.60
CA TYR A 7 -0.63 -12.71 0.58
C TYR A 7 -0.20 -12.31 -0.84
N GLU A 8 -0.40 -13.17 -1.84
CA GLU A 8 -0.11 -12.86 -3.24
C GLU A 8 -1.02 -11.75 -3.81
N ALA A 9 -2.28 -11.67 -3.35
CA ALA A 9 -3.19 -10.58 -3.72
C ALA A 9 -2.76 -9.25 -3.09
N LEU A 10 -2.41 -9.27 -1.80
CA LEU A 10 -1.87 -8.13 -1.06
C LEU A 10 -0.61 -7.58 -1.74
N GLN A 11 0.37 -8.46 -2.03
CA GLN A 11 1.61 -8.06 -2.70
C GLN A 11 1.34 -7.38 -4.05
N ARG A 12 0.48 -7.97 -4.88
CA ARG A 12 0.13 -7.37 -6.19
C ARG A 12 -0.51 -6.00 -6.05
N ARG A 13 -1.36 -5.80 -5.04
CA ARG A 13 -2.01 -4.49 -4.82
C ARG A 13 -1.00 -3.46 -4.26
N ALA A 14 -0.12 -3.88 -3.36
CA ALA A 14 0.95 -3.03 -2.86
C ALA A 14 1.95 -2.61 -3.96
N ASP A 15 2.34 -3.53 -4.85
CA ASP A 15 3.23 -3.22 -5.97
C ASP A 15 2.57 -2.30 -7.00
N ARG A 16 1.24 -2.40 -7.17
CA ARG A 16 0.47 -1.41 -7.94
C ARG A 16 0.57 -0.02 -7.32
N ILE A 17 0.32 0.12 -6.01
CA ILE A 17 0.46 1.40 -5.29
C ILE A 17 1.87 1.96 -5.47
N CYS A 18 2.91 1.14 -5.33
CA CYS A 18 4.29 1.56 -5.58
C CYS A 18 4.44 2.12 -7.00
N SER A 19 3.90 1.43 -8.01
CA SER A 19 3.97 1.87 -9.40
C SER A 19 3.24 3.21 -9.61
N LEU A 20 2.08 3.41 -8.98
CA LEU A 20 1.33 4.67 -9.05
C LEU A 20 2.12 5.84 -8.44
N ILE A 21 2.82 5.61 -7.32
CA ILE A 21 3.69 6.62 -6.69
C ILE A 21 4.78 7.09 -7.67
N LEU A 22 5.35 6.18 -8.45
CA LEU A 22 6.41 6.50 -9.42
C LEU A 22 5.90 7.24 -10.68
N MET A 23 4.61 7.13 -11.01
CA MET A 23 4.03 7.66 -12.26
C MET A 23 3.56 9.12 -12.11
N SER A 24 4.34 10.10 -12.59
CA SER A 24 4.07 11.53 -12.41
C SER A 24 2.71 12.05 -12.89
N ASP A 25 2.01 11.32 -13.76
CA ASP A 25 0.71 11.67 -14.33
C ASP A 25 -0.49 11.22 -13.49
N VAL A 26 -0.28 10.40 -12.46
CA VAL A 26 -1.32 10.00 -11.50
C VAL A 26 -1.42 11.04 -10.39
N SER A 27 -2.65 11.40 -10.01
CA SER A 27 -2.88 12.39 -8.95
C SER A 27 -2.53 11.84 -7.57
N ASP A 28 -1.96 12.69 -6.72
CA ASP A 28 -1.61 12.32 -5.34
C ASP A 28 -2.85 11.87 -4.54
N ALA A 29 -3.99 12.50 -4.79
CA ALA A 29 -5.26 12.17 -4.14
C ALA A 29 -5.70 10.73 -4.45
N ASP A 30 -5.61 10.30 -5.71
CA ASP A 30 -5.99 8.94 -6.11
C ASP A 30 -5.09 7.89 -5.45
N ILE A 31 -3.79 8.18 -5.31
CA ILE A 31 -2.84 7.27 -4.66
C ILE A 31 -3.15 7.15 -3.17
N VAL A 32 -3.44 8.27 -2.50
CA VAL A 32 -3.84 8.27 -1.08
C VAL A 32 -5.13 7.49 -0.87
N VAL A 33 -6.10 7.60 -1.79
CA VAL A 33 -7.34 6.81 -1.74
C VAL A 33 -7.03 5.32 -1.87
N GLU A 34 -6.24 4.89 -2.86
CA GLU A 34 -5.88 3.48 -3.02
C GLU A 34 -5.11 2.90 -1.83
N ARG A 35 -4.19 3.67 -1.23
CA ARG A 35 -3.51 3.31 0.03
C ARG A 35 -4.51 3.11 1.16
N SER A 36 -5.39 4.09 1.38
CA SER A 36 -6.39 4.05 2.45
C SER A 36 -7.37 2.89 2.29
N LEU A 37 -7.77 2.57 1.06
CA LEU A 37 -8.63 1.42 0.77
C LEU A 37 -7.93 0.10 1.12
N LEU A 38 -6.67 -0.07 0.72
CA LEU A 38 -5.91 -1.29 1.05
C LEU A 38 -5.71 -1.45 2.56
N TYR A 39 -5.33 -0.38 3.25
CA TYR A 39 -5.21 -0.40 4.72
C TYR A 39 -6.54 -0.76 5.38
N SER A 40 -7.65 -0.14 4.94
CA SER A 40 -8.98 -0.41 5.50
C SER A 40 -9.47 -1.83 5.24
N GLU A 41 -9.10 -2.42 4.10
CA GLU A 41 -9.32 -3.84 3.80
C GLU A 41 -8.52 -4.73 4.76
N MET A 42 -7.23 -4.48 4.92
CA MET A 42 -6.35 -5.24 5.82
C MET A 42 -6.80 -5.15 7.28
N ALA A 43 -7.11 -3.95 7.77
CA ALA A 43 -7.56 -3.75 9.15
C ALA A 43 -8.90 -4.44 9.46
N ARG A 44 -9.74 -4.66 8.44
CA ARG A 44 -11.05 -5.30 8.57
C ARG A 44 -10.98 -6.81 8.43
N GLU A 45 -10.20 -7.31 7.48
CA GLU A 45 -10.16 -8.74 7.12
C GLU A 45 -9.08 -9.50 7.87
N HIS A 46 -7.96 -8.84 8.18
CA HIS A 46 -6.78 -9.42 8.82
C HIS A 46 -6.22 -8.48 9.91
N PRO A 47 -7.03 -8.12 10.92
CA PRO A 47 -6.63 -7.16 11.97
C PRO A 47 -5.38 -7.60 12.73
N GLU A 48 -5.11 -8.91 12.83
CA GLU A 48 -3.93 -9.46 13.49
C GLU A 48 -2.62 -9.23 12.71
N GLU A 49 -2.70 -8.95 11.42
CA GLU A 49 -1.54 -8.73 10.54
C GLU A 49 -1.27 -7.23 10.31
N ILE A 50 -2.09 -6.32 10.86
CA ILE A 50 -2.04 -4.89 10.52
C ILE A 50 -0.71 -4.24 10.94
N GLU A 51 -0.16 -4.63 12.09
CA GLU A 51 1.13 -4.12 12.56
C GLU A 51 2.27 -4.52 11.59
N LEU A 52 2.20 -5.74 11.06
CA LEU A 52 3.17 -6.23 10.08
C LEU A 52 2.97 -5.54 8.72
N TYR A 53 1.73 -5.32 8.31
CA TYR A 53 1.39 -4.56 7.12
C TYR A 53 1.98 -3.13 7.17
N ASP A 54 1.77 -2.40 8.27
CA ASP A 54 2.27 -1.04 8.44
C ASP A 54 3.79 -0.97 8.38
N LEU A 55 4.44 -1.91 9.07
CA LEU A 55 5.91 -1.99 9.10
C LEU A 55 6.50 -2.22 7.70
N ILE A 56 5.84 -3.03 6.87
CA ILE A 56 6.38 -3.42 5.57
C ILE A 56 5.95 -2.47 4.46
N TYR A 57 4.64 -2.24 4.34
CA TYR A 57 4.05 -1.59 3.17
C TYR A 57 3.93 -0.08 3.35
N GLU A 58 3.38 0.42 4.47
CA GLU A 58 3.27 1.87 4.68
C GLU A 58 4.66 2.52 4.72
N SER A 59 5.61 1.92 5.44
CA SER A 59 7.02 2.39 5.45
C SER A 59 7.65 2.41 4.05
N ARG A 60 7.31 1.45 3.18
CA ARG A 60 7.78 1.42 1.78
C ARG A 60 7.11 2.52 0.95
N PHE A 61 5.80 2.72 1.11
CA PHE A 61 5.06 3.75 0.40
C PHE A 61 5.56 5.14 0.78
N ASP A 62 5.77 5.42 2.06
CA ASP A 62 6.27 6.70 2.54
C ASP A 62 7.65 7.01 1.96
N ARG A 63 8.56 6.04 1.97
CA ARG A 63 9.88 6.20 1.35
C ARG A 63 9.77 6.54 -0.14
N LEU A 64 8.92 5.81 -0.89
CA LEU A 64 8.74 6.09 -2.32
C LEU A 64 8.09 7.47 -2.53
N TRP A 65 7.15 7.85 -1.66
CA TRP A 65 6.51 9.15 -1.72
C TRP A 65 7.54 10.27 -1.56
N GLU A 66 8.38 10.21 -0.53
CA GLU A 66 9.45 11.19 -0.32
C GLU A 66 10.39 11.29 -1.52
N GLN A 67 10.72 10.17 -2.15
CA GLN A 67 11.66 10.13 -3.27
C GLN A 67 11.10 10.66 -4.60
N PHE A 68 9.80 10.45 -4.87
CA PHE A 68 9.22 10.71 -6.19
C PHE A 68 8.12 11.79 -6.19
N ARG A 69 7.56 12.10 -5.02
CA ARG A 69 6.42 13.03 -4.84
C ARG A 69 6.69 14.14 -3.83
N GLY A 70 7.68 13.98 -2.95
CA GLY A 70 8.12 15.02 -2.01
C GLY A 70 8.81 16.17 -2.74
N SER A 71 8.03 17.17 -3.19
CA SER A 71 8.51 18.50 -3.58
C SER A 71 8.28 19.50 -2.46
#